data_AF-A0A7G1KNC5-F1
#
_entry.id   AF-A0A7G1KNC5-F1
#
_cell.length_a   1.000
_cell.length_b   1.000
_cell.length_c   1.000
_cell.angle_alpha   90.00
_cell.angle_beta   90.00
_cell.angle_gamma   90.00
#
_symmetry.space_group_name_H-M   'P 1'
#
loop_
_entity.id
_entity.type
_entity.pdbx_description
1 polymer ?
#
loop_
_entity_poly.entity_id
_entity_poly.type
_entity_poly.pdbx_seq_one_letter_code
_entity_poly.pdbx_strand_id
1 'polypeptide(L)'
;MSDYDEFGLFAENAAEAGLPWTGPPRVRRVAIDIGSGRRISGLRWGDGEPELVLLHGGAQNAHTWDTVALALRRPLLALDLPGHGHSDW
;
A
#
# COMPACT_ATOMS: atom_id res chain seq x y z
N MET A 1 -21.87 -1.12 12.56
CA MET A 1 -20.40 -0.99 12.38
C MET A 1 -20.21 -0.32 11.03
N SER A 2 -19.48 0.79 10.96
CA SER A 2 -19.06 1.32 9.66
C SER A 2 -18.23 0.26 8.97
N ASP A 3 -18.49 -0.04 7.70
CA ASP A 3 -17.53 -0.78 6.90
C ASP A 3 -16.21 0.00 6.89
N TYR A 4 -15.10 -0.71 7.09
CA TYR A 4 -13.76 -0.13 7.08
C TYR A 4 -13.35 0.13 5.63
N ASP A 5 -13.08 1.40 5.30
CA ASP A 5 -12.47 1.79 4.03
C ASP A 5 -10.95 1.89 4.20
N GLU A 6 -10.26 0.84 3.75
CA GLU A 6 -8.81 0.72 3.79
C GLU A 6 -8.07 1.90 3.12
N PHE A 7 -8.70 2.55 2.13
CA PHE A 7 -8.10 3.61 1.32
C PHE A 7 -8.72 5.00 1.60
N GLY A 8 -9.55 5.12 2.62
CA GLY A 8 -10.31 6.33 2.92
C GLY A 8 -9.47 7.54 3.29
N LEU A 9 -8.22 7.33 3.74
CA LEU A 9 -7.34 8.40 4.24
C LEU A 9 -6.49 9.08 3.16
N PHE A 10 -6.56 8.68 1.89
CA PHE A 10 -5.65 9.23 0.88
C PHE A 10 -5.83 10.72 0.60
N ALA A 11 -7.07 11.22 0.63
CA ALA A 11 -7.34 12.64 0.45
C ALA A 11 -6.75 13.46 1.61
N GLU A 12 -6.86 12.94 2.84
CA GLU A 12 -6.30 13.55 4.04
C GLU A 12 -4.76 13.52 4.00
N ASN A 13 -4.16 12.36 3.71
CA ASN A 13 -2.71 12.20 3.54
C ASN A 13 -2.15 13.18 2.49
N ALA A 14 -2.83 13.35 1.36
CA ALA A 14 -2.43 14.30 0.32
C ALA A 14 -2.52 15.75 0.82
N ALA A 15 -3.61 16.11 1.52
CA ALA A 15 -3.80 17.44 2.07
C ALA A 15 -2.73 17.79 3.13
N GLU A 16 -2.47 16.88 4.08
CA GLU A 16 -1.45 17.07 5.12
C GLU A 16 -0.04 17.22 4.53
N ALA A 17 0.26 16.50 3.45
CA ALA A 17 1.54 16.57 2.76
C ALA A 17 1.64 17.71 1.73
N GLY A 18 0.57 18.50 1.51
CA GLY A 18 0.54 19.57 0.51
C GLY A 18 0.60 19.08 -0.95
N LEU A 19 0.15 17.84 -1.21
CA LEU A 19 0.17 17.22 -2.53
C LEU A 19 -1.11 17.56 -3.32
N PRO A 20 -1.04 17.78 -4.65
CA PRO A 20 -2.22 17.96 -5.49
C PRO A 20 -3.14 16.73 -5.48
N TRP A 21 -4.42 16.93 -5.16
CA TRP A 21 -5.43 15.87 -5.19
C TRP A 21 -6.14 15.83 -6.54
N THR A 22 -6.01 14.72 -7.27
CA THR A 22 -6.67 14.51 -8.58
C THR A 22 -7.74 13.41 -8.52
N GLY A 23 -8.24 13.11 -7.31
CA GLY A 23 -9.12 11.98 -7.05
C GLY A 23 -8.37 10.73 -6.58
N PRO A 24 -9.11 9.66 -6.23
CA PRO A 24 -8.54 8.46 -5.65
C PRO A 24 -7.58 7.77 -6.63
N PRO A 25 -6.34 7.43 -6.18
CA PRO A 25 -5.41 6.66 -7.00
C PRO A 25 -5.95 5.26 -7.23
N ARG A 26 -5.48 4.62 -8.31
CA ARG A 26 -5.66 3.19 -8.49
C ARG A 26 -4.72 2.47 -7.55
N VAL A 27 -5.27 1.87 -6.51
CA VAL A 27 -4.56 0.99 -5.59
C VAL A 27 -5.42 -0.25 -5.37
N ARG A 28 -4.77 -1.38 -5.11
CA ARG A 28 -5.47 -2.57 -4.64
C ARG A 28 -4.57 -3.41 -3.76
N ARG A 29 -5.18 -4.07 -2.78
CA ARG A 29 -4.52 -5.14 -2.03
C ARG A 29 -4.24 -6.33 -2.94
N VAL A 30 -3.05 -6.89 -2.80
CA VAL A 30 -2.62 -8.12 -3.46
C VAL A 30 -2.08 -9.08 -2.42
N ALA A 31 -2.21 -10.38 -2.69
CA ALA A 31 -1.60 -11.43 -1.88
C ALA A 31 -0.97 -12.45 -2.81
N ILE A 32 0.22 -12.92 -2.46
CA ILE A 32 1.00 -13.91 -3.19
C ILE A 32 1.21 -15.09 -2.26
N ASP A 33 0.83 -16.28 -2.72
CA ASP A 33 1.14 -17.54 -2.04
C ASP A 33 2.65 -17.81 -2.14
N ILE A 34 3.30 -18.02 -0.99
CA ILE A 34 4.72 -18.32 -0.89
C ILE A 34 5.00 -19.77 -0.46
N GLY A 35 3.98 -20.62 -0.52
CA GLY A 35 4.02 -22.02 -0.13
C GLY A 35 3.76 -22.25 1.36
N SER A 36 3.53 -23.52 1.71
CA SER A 36 3.25 -23.97 3.08
C SER A 36 2.05 -23.28 3.73
N GLY A 37 1.06 -22.88 2.93
CA GLY A 37 -0.15 -22.20 3.42
C GLY A 37 0.09 -20.76 3.89
N ARG A 38 1.21 -20.14 3.52
CA ARG A 38 1.55 -18.76 3.86
C ARG A 38 1.47 -17.84 2.66
N ARG A 39 1.13 -16.59 2.91
CA ARG A 39 0.98 -15.53 1.92
C ARG A 39 1.70 -14.27 2.35
N ILE A 40 2.25 -13.58 1.36
CA ILE A 40 2.74 -12.21 1.49
C ILE A 40 1.71 -11.28 0.85
N SER A 41 1.27 -10.29 1.62
CA SER A 41 0.35 -9.23 1.21
C SER A 41 1.10 -7.96 0.82
N GLY A 42 0.46 -7.10 0.04
CA GLY A 42 0.91 -5.74 -0.20
C GLY A 42 -0.13 -4.91 -0.93
N LEU A 43 0.23 -3.66 -1.21
CA LEU A 43 -0.54 -2.71 -2.00
C LEU A 43 0.12 -2.50 -3.35
N ARG A 44 -0.60 -2.81 -4.43
CA ARG A 44 -0.19 -2.48 -5.79
C ARG A 44 -0.80 -1.15 -6.16
N TRP A 45 0.06 -0.19 -6.51
CA TRP A 45 -0.30 1.15 -6.96
C TRP A 45 -0.14 1.27 -8.47
N GLY A 46 -1.13 1.87 -9.12
CA GLY A 46 -1.19 2.02 -10.57
C GLY A 46 -1.56 0.74 -11.33
N ASP A 47 -1.77 0.90 -12.63
CA ASP A 47 -2.15 -0.20 -13.54
C ASP A 47 -0.96 -0.82 -14.28
N GLY A 48 0.15 -0.08 -14.44
CA GLY A 48 1.36 -0.53 -15.14
C GLY A 48 2.20 -1.55 -14.37
N GLU A 49 3.27 -2.03 -15.01
CA GLU A 49 4.28 -2.85 -14.34
C GLU A 49 4.95 -2.06 -13.21
N PRO A 50 5.07 -2.62 -11.98
CA PRO A 50 5.71 -1.91 -10.88
C PRO A 50 7.15 -1.51 -11.22
N GLU A 51 7.45 -0.23 -11.07
CA GLU A 51 8.80 0.32 -11.30
C GLU A 51 9.61 0.38 -10.01
N LEU A 52 8.93 0.25 -8.86
CA LEU A 52 9.49 0.35 -7.51
C LEU A 52 8.87 -0.72 -6.60
N VAL A 53 9.66 -1.22 -5.66
CA VAL A 53 9.20 -2.03 -4.53
C VAL A 53 9.62 -1.35 -3.23
N LEU A 54 8.67 -1.13 -2.33
CA LEU A 54 8.87 -0.44 -1.06
C LEU A 54 8.69 -1.42 0.10
N LEU A 55 9.66 -1.45 1.01
CA LEU A 55 9.68 -2.29 2.20
C LEU A 55 9.67 -1.40 3.45
N HIS A 56 8.77 -1.67 4.39
CA HIS A 56 8.67 -0.90 5.63
C HIS A 56 9.72 -1.31 6.68
N GLY A 57 9.90 -0.50 7.73
CA GLY A 57 10.74 -0.80 8.88
C GLY A 57 10.05 -1.66 9.94
N GLY A 58 10.66 -1.83 11.12
CA GLY A 58 10.06 -2.64 12.19
C GLY A 58 8.72 -2.09 12.69
N ALA A 59 7.76 -2.98 12.99
CA ALA A 59 6.43 -2.63 13.50
C ALA A 59 5.59 -1.71 12.59
N GLN A 60 5.83 -1.76 11.28
CA GLN A 60 5.11 -1.01 10.25
C GLN A 60 4.38 -1.94 9.27
N ASN A 61 3.75 -1.39 8.23
CA ASN A 61 3.07 -2.16 7.17
C ASN A 61 3.09 -1.37 5.84
N ALA A 62 2.47 -1.91 4.78
CA ALA A 62 2.46 -1.31 3.45
C ALA A 62 1.95 0.15 3.42
N HIS A 63 0.99 0.52 4.29
CA HIS A 63 0.43 1.87 4.34
C HIS A 63 1.41 2.94 4.85
N THR A 64 2.55 2.53 5.41
CA THR A 64 3.66 3.48 5.72
C THR A 64 4.10 4.27 4.48
N TRP A 65 3.87 3.72 3.29
CA TRP A 65 4.27 4.31 2.03
C TRP A 65 3.16 5.08 1.32
N ASP A 66 1.95 5.23 1.87
CA ASP A 66 0.81 5.84 1.17
C ASP A 66 1.12 7.26 0.68
N THR A 67 1.62 8.13 1.57
CA THR A 67 1.99 9.51 1.22
C THR A 67 3.13 9.56 0.22
N VAL A 68 4.10 8.64 0.32
CA VAL A 68 5.20 8.54 -0.65
C VAL A 68 4.67 8.07 -2.02
N ALA A 69 3.75 7.11 -2.06
CA ALA A 69 3.15 6.63 -3.29
C ALA A 69 2.30 7.71 -3.97
N LEU A 70 1.54 8.49 -3.18
CA LEU A 70 0.81 9.68 -3.64
C LEU A 70 1.75 10.72 -4.25
N ALA A 71 2.91 10.97 -3.64
CA ALA A 71 3.89 11.92 -4.13
C ALA A 71 4.60 11.43 -5.41
N LEU A 72 4.94 10.15 -5.48
CA LEU A 72 5.67 9.57 -6.60
C LEU A 72 4.81 9.47 -7.87
N ARG A 73 3.51 9.14 -7.73
CA ARG A 73 2.58 8.92 -8.86
C ARG A 73 3.12 7.95 -9.92
N ARG A 74 3.84 6.91 -9.50
CA ARG A 74 4.42 5.87 -10.36
C ARG A 74 3.85 4.50 -10.00
N PRO A 75 3.77 3.55 -10.95
CA PRO A 75 3.43 2.17 -10.63
C PRO A 75 4.42 1.57 -9.62
N LEU A 76 3.93 1.02 -8.51
CA LEU A 76 4.79 0.45 -7.47
C LEU A 76 4.08 -0.64 -6.65
N LEU A 77 4.87 -1.38 -5.89
CA LEU A 77 4.40 -2.37 -4.92
C LEU A 77 4.93 -2.03 -3.52
N ALA A 78 4.05 -1.79 -2.56
CA ALA A 78 4.41 -1.67 -1.15
C ALA A 78 4.04 -2.96 -0.42
N LEU A 79 5.03 -3.67 0.14
CA LEU A 79 4.81 -4.99 0.73
C LEU A 79 4.62 -4.92 2.24
N ASP A 80 3.72 -5.78 2.74
CA ASP A 80 3.66 -6.16 4.14
C ASP A 80 4.72 -7.26 4.38
N LEU A 81 5.76 -7.00 5.18
CA LEU A 81 6.76 -8.01 5.53
C LEU A 81 6.15 -9.12 6.44
N PRO A 82 6.76 -10.31 6.57
CA PRO A 82 6.20 -11.41 7.36
C PRO A 82 5.76 -10.98 8.77
N GLY A 83 4.57 -11.43 9.18
CA GLY A 83 3.96 -11.11 10.47
C GLY A 83 3.41 -9.69 10.61
N HIS A 84 3.43 -8.87 9.55
CA HIS A 84 2.94 -7.50 9.56
C HIS A 84 1.78 -7.31 8.57
N GLY A 85 0.96 -6.28 8.78
CA GLY A 85 -0.17 -5.97 7.91
C GLY A 85 -1.08 -7.19 7.72
N HIS A 86 -1.22 -7.63 6.46
CA HIS A 86 -2.01 -8.82 6.12
C HIS A 86 -1.14 -10.01 5.64
N SER A 87 0.17 -9.97 5.90
CA SER A 87 1.08 -11.09 5.63
C SER A 87 1.08 -12.10 6.77
N ASP A 88 1.23 -13.37 6.41
CA ASP A 88 1.45 -14.44 7.38
C ASP A 88 2.86 -14.35 8.01
N TRP A 89 3.08 -15.07 9.13
CA TRP A 89 4.39 -15.19 9.81
C TRP A 89 5.32 -16.22 9.13
#